data_AF-A0A6P0MHX8-F1
#
_entry.id   AF-A0A6P0MHX8-F1
#
_cell.length_a   1.000
_cell.length_b   1.000
_cell.length_c   1.000
_cell.angle_alpha   90.00
_cell.angle_beta   90.00
_cell.angle_gamma   90.00
#
_symmetry.space_group_name_H-M   'P 1'
#
loop_
_entity.id
_entity.type
_entity.pdbx_description
1 polymer ?
#
loop_
_entity_poly.entity_id
_entity_poly.type
_entity_poly.pdbx_seq_one_letter_code
_entity_poly.pdbx_strand_id
1 'polypeptide(L)'
;MAEKGTVLEKPKVTEIGYYKAIGDAEIKVEKEEGFCFPSLWDNGQIVWSGGCVKSFDKAKNMATIAYNRYTRIFEEEGLAQVDPDFLIRLPYNELIYVNNSSNIDRLVEELGVEQPELLPLTVDQWGIIIDGNSRHAAVEILNSQSEQEKKFPRIPIEIRRFEDELERLQALKLRNSYRAKSRIQLLIEAQLAVQIEAQLAKKRMQAGVKLDKRRRSIDTVANRLGVGAKSLRSGFGALEAIQKVKESHPELARKWARLLEDASSKTALDIEGVPLEDREAVIDKLYDEDGVIRKKVSVERAYQELKAERLRELEKAKKKDKTKKSSTKSSTPSTASTDNSEVTEENNSEVTEELEESELVHLAQIKTQRELGDKASDNWYTPKEVVNLVIEVLGEIDLDVFADLGKRIPAKKHYTIVDDAFLKKNHWEGSVFANILYSDQTKCLQEASREITSGHTKTGIYLCESGVLFNKRTQDVIEKHEMSICIWRGRIEFVPGDLLLEENPNVVASSSRINSVFLLYGDEQKKRHFEEIFSVYGGVYHDASYFLNQYVNPIDAIRQINWKNGKAVFGDIKMTVRQEDDLWIAEADGKTIDSLVSEDEAQIYAIAITLKGLLHNPFADF
;
A
#
# COMPACT_ATOMS: atom_id res chain seq x y z
N MET A 1 -35.51 18.93 -19.84
CA MET A 1 -35.85 19.97 -20.84
C MET A 1 -34.87 21.11 -20.65
N ALA A 2 -34.44 21.72 -21.78
CA ALA A 2 -33.34 22.66 -21.98
C ALA A 2 -31.92 22.05 -21.87
N GLU A 3 -30.99 22.21 -22.82
CA GLU A 3 -31.07 22.48 -24.26
C GLU A 3 -29.71 22.02 -24.83
N LYS A 4 -29.71 21.26 -25.93
CA LYS A 4 -28.51 20.81 -26.64
C LYS A 4 -28.00 21.97 -27.52
N GLY A 5 -26.69 22.22 -27.52
CA GLY A 5 -26.01 22.79 -28.69
C GLY A 5 -25.08 23.96 -28.42
N THR A 6 -23.86 23.65 -28.00
CA THR A 6 -22.70 24.50 -28.33
C THR A 6 -21.49 23.60 -28.56
N VAL A 7 -21.14 23.42 -29.83
CA VAL A 7 -19.87 22.84 -30.25
C VAL A 7 -18.83 23.96 -30.11
N LEU A 8 -17.96 23.88 -29.12
CA LEU A 8 -16.78 24.74 -29.02
C LEU A 8 -15.72 24.22 -30.00
N GLU A 9 -15.37 25.04 -30.98
CA GLU A 9 -14.22 24.81 -31.86
C GLU A 9 -12.94 24.70 -31.03
N LYS A 10 -12.09 23.71 -31.37
CA LYS A 10 -10.75 23.57 -30.76
C LYS A 10 -9.90 24.81 -31.09
N PRO A 11 -9.27 25.47 -30.11
CA PRO A 11 -8.29 26.51 -30.41
C PRO A 11 -7.08 25.86 -31.07
N LYS A 12 -6.63 26.44 -32.19
CA LYS A 12 -5.32 26.16 -32.77
C LYS A 12 -4.24 26.59 -31.78
N VAL A 13 -3.37 25.65 -31.42
CA VAL A 13 -2.17 25.93 -30.62
C VAL A 13 -1.16 26.63 -31.52
N THR A 14 -1.01 27.93 -31.34
CA THR A 14 0.16 28.69 -31.78
C THR A 14 0.58 29.64 -30.67
N GLU A 15 1.88 29.60 -30.38
CA GLU A 15 2.69 30.47 -29.53
C GLU A 15 2.61 30.32 -28.00
N ILE A 16 3.81 30.11 -27.45
CA ILE A 16 4.17 30.03 -26.04
C ILE A 16 4.00 31.43 -25.42
N GLY A 17 3.05 31.56 -24.49
CA GLY A 17 2.83 32.75 -23.68
C GLY A 17 2.93 32.43 -22.19
N TYR A 18 3.85 33.09 -21.49
CA TYR A 18 4.08 33.02 -20.04
C TYR A 18 2.82 33.36 -19.24
N TYR A 19 2.37 32.46 -18.35
CA TYR A 19 1.32 32.78 -17.37
C TYR A 19 1.90 33.25 -16.03
N LYS A 20 1.73 34.55 -15.77
CA LYS A 20 1.69 35.17 -14.45
C LYS A 20 0.22 35.17 -14.00
N ALA A 21 -0.26 34.08 -13.41
CA ALA A 21 -1.63 33.97 -12.91
C ALA A 21 -1.75 32.98 -11.75
N ILE A 22 -1.29 33.39 -10.55
CA ILE A 22 -1.73 32.80 -9.27
C ILE A 22 -2.09 33.96 -8.31
N GLY A 23 -2.74 35.01 -8.85
CA GLY A 23 -3.09 36.22 -8.10
C GLY A 23 -4.58 36.41 -7.84
N ASP A 24 -5.45 36.19 -8.84
CA ASP A 24 -6.77 36.85 -8.82
C ASP A 24 -7.99 35.93 -9.09
N ALA A 25 -7.87 34.62 -8.95
CA ALA A 25 -9.03 33.74 -9.07
C ALA A 25 -9.69 33.48 -7.70
N GLU A 26 -10.77 34.21 -7.40
CA GLU A 26 -11.69 33.87 -6.30
C GLU A 26 -12.40 32.54 -6.63
N ILE A 27 -11.90 31.43 -6.09
CA ILE A 27 -12.58 30.13 -6.16
C ILE A 27 -13.51 30.02 -4.95
N LYS A 28 -14.82 30.15 -5.18
CA LYS A 28 -15.84 29.78 -4.19
C LYS A 28 -15.95 28.24 -4.16
N VAL A 29 -15.73 27.65 -2.99
CA VAL A 29 -15.83 26.21 -2.76
C VAL A 29 -16.92 25.94 -1.72
N GLU A 30 -17.93 25.15 -2.11
CA GLU A 30 -18.89 24.56 -1.17
C GLU A 30 -18.24 23.35 -0.48
N LYS A 31 -18.47 23.19 0.83
CA LYS A 31 -17.74 22.27 1.71
C LYS A 31 -17.93 20.78 1.34
N GLU A 32 -16.86 20.02 1.59
CA GLU A 32 -16.76 18.55 1.77
C GLU A 32 -16.21 17.66 0.64
N GLU A 33 -15.65 18.19 -0.44
CA GLU A 33 -14.93 17.35 -1.41
C GLU A 33 -13.41 17.61 -1.38
N GLY A 34 -12.61 16.54 -1.29
CA GLY A 34 -11.16 16.63 -1.14
C GLY A 34 -10.45 17.35 -2.29
N PHE A 35 -9.24 17.85 -2.04
CA PHE A 35 -8.45 18.52 -3.07
C PHE A 35 -7.88 17.49 -4.04
N CYS A 36 -8.40 17.45 -5.26
CA CYS A 36 -7.88 16.65 -6.35
C CYS A 36 -7.24 17.61 -7.37
N PHE A 37 -5.93 17.49 -7.58
CA PHE A 37 -5.25 18.26 -8.62
C PHE A 37 -5.27 17.47 -9.94
N PRO A 38 -5.39 18.16 -11.08
CA PRO A 38 -5.17 17.51 -12.38
C PRO A 38 -3.74 16.96 -12.43
N SER A 39 -3.58 15.86 -13.17
CA SER A 39 -2.28 15.25 -13.43
C SER A 39 -1.29 16.31 -13.90
N LEU A 40 -0.06 16.30 -13.38
CA LEU A 40 1.02 17.15 -13.89
C LEU A 40 1.60 16.46 -15.12
N TRP A 41 1.61 17.17 -16.24
CA TRP A 41 2.14 16.71 -17.52
C TRP A 41 3.43 17.45 -17.84
N ASP A 42 4.47 16.71 -18.19
CA ASP A 42 5.68 17.24 -18.81
C ASP A 42 6.05 16.34 -20.00
N ASN A 43 6.33 16.93 -21.17
CA ASN A 43 6.62 16.24 -22.43
C ASN A 43 5.68 15.07 -22.78
N GLY A 44 4.38 15.22 -22.50
CA GLY A 44 3.37 14.21 -22.81
C GLY A 44 3.35 12.99 -21.87
N GLN A 45 4.09 13.02 -20.76
CA GLN A 45 4.05 12.00 -19.72
C GLN A 45 3.39 12.53 -18.44
N ILE A 46 2.61 11.66 -17.79
CA ILE A 46 2.06 11.91 -16.46
C ILE A 46 3.20 11.73 -15.46
N VAL A 47 3.74 12.84 -14.95
CA VAL A 47 4.80 12.82 -13.92
C VAL A 47 4.21 12.66 -12.52
N TRP A 48 2.92 12.94 -12.37
CA TRP A 48 2.13 12.68 -11.18
C TRP A 48 0.65 12.45 -11.56
N SER A 49 0.12 11.26 -11.24
CA SER A 49 -1.31 10.95 -11.34
C SER A 49 -1.95 11.19 -9.96
N GLY A 50 -2.99 12.01 -9.93
CA GLY A 50 -3.57 12.56 -8.71
C GLY A 50 -3.94 11.55 -7.62
N GLY A 51 -3.69 11.95 -6.37
CA GLY A 51 -4.35 11.41 -5.19
C GLY A 51 -5.07 12.55 -4.48
N CYS A 52 -6.30 12.32 -4.01
CA CYS A 52 -7.04 13.35 -3.29
C CYS A 52 -6.52 13.44 -1.85
N VAL A 53 -6.09 14.64 -1.45
CA VAL A 53 -5.63 14.93 -0.09
C VAL A 53 -6.69 15.76 0.61
N LYS A 54 -7.05 15.36 1.83
CA LYS A 54 -8.11 16.02 2.62
C LYS A 54 -7.72 17.40 3.17
N SER A 55 -6.45 17.78 3.09
CA SER A 55 -5.91 19.04 3.61
C SER A 55 -5.28 19.84 2.47
N PHE A 56 -5.72 21.10 2.32
CA PHE A 56 -5.18 22.06 1.36
C PHE A 56 -3.68 22.27 1.56
N ASP A 57 -3.21 22.36 2.81
CA ASP A 57 -1.79 22.56 3.13
C ASP A 57 -0.93 21.38 2.70
N LYS A 58 -1.44 20.16 2.87
CA LYS A 58 -0.78 18.94 2.38
C LYS A 58 -0.75 18.90 0.85
N ALA A 59 -1.83 19.34 0.23
CA ALA A 59 -1.97 19.45 -1.23
C ALA A 59 -0.98 20.48 -1.81
N LYS A 60 -0.90 21.67 -1.20
CA LYS A 60 0.05 22.74 -1.51
C LYS A 60 1.49 22.27 -1.32
N ASN A 61 1.81 21.66 -0.18
CA ASN A 61 3.17 21.14 0.06
C ASN A 61 3.57 20.05 -0.94
N MET A 62 2.66 19.14 -1.31
CA MET A 62 2.95 18.11 -2.31
C MET A 62 3.11 18.68 -3.72
N ALA A 63 2.27 19.64 -4.12
CA ALA A 63 2.40 20.35 -5.40
C ALA A 63 3.71 21.15 -5.46
N THR A 64 4.06 21.83 -4.37
CA THR A 64 5.33 22.56 -4.22
C THR A 64 6.54 21.62 -4.25
N ILE A 65 6.50 20.45 -3.58
CA ILE A 65 7.57 19.44 -3.65
C ILE A 65 7.72 18.89 -5.07
N ALA A 66 6.61 18.58 -5.75
CA ALA A 66 6.61 18.04 -7.10
C ALA A 66 7.13 19.06 -8.12
N TYR A 67 6.69 20.32 -8.02
CA TYR A 67 7.16 21.45 -8.83
C TYR A 67 8.64 21.75 -8.56
N ASN A 68 9.05 21.80 -7.29
CA ASN A 68 10.43 22.16 -6.91
C ASN A 68 11.46 21.07 -7.12
N ARG A 69 11.07 19.80 -7.35
CA ARG A 69 12.04 18.74 -7.70
C ARG A 69 12.88 19.12 -8.94
N TYR A 70 12.36 20.02 -9.79
CA TYR A 70 13.01 20.48 -11.01
C TYR A 70 13.27 22.00 -11.05
N THR A 71 12.85 22.77 -10.04
CA THR A 71 13.07 24.23 -9.98
C THR A 71 13.68 24.61 -8.64
N ARG A 72 14.88 25.21 -8.67
CA ARG A 72 15.55 25.73 -7.46
C ARG A 72 14.80 26.97 -6.99
N ILE A 73 14.44 27.02 -5.70
CA ILE A 73 13.88 28.25 -5.10
C ILE A 73 15.02 29.25 -4.88
N PHE A 74 16.19 28.74 -4.49
CA PHE A 74 17.34 29.55 -4.13
C PHE A 74 18.50 29.32 -5.07
N GLU A 75 18.95 30.40 -5.72
CA GLU A 75 20.08 30.36 -6.63
C GLU A 75 21.41 30.53 -5.92
N GLU A 76 21.51 31.19 -4.78
CA GLU A 76 22.79 31.44 -4.09
C GLU A 76 22.81 30.80 -2.69
N GLU A 77 23.98 30.32 -2.26
CA GLU A 77 24.20 29.89 -0.87
C GLU A 77 24.40 31.11 0.03
N GLY A 78 24.04 30.97 1.30
CA GLY A 78 24.26 32.02 2.30
C GLY A 78 23.00 32.40 3.06
N LEU A 79 23.06 33.57 3.69
CA LEU A 79 21.95 34.08 4.51
C LEU A 79 20.93 34.80 3.62
N ALA A 80 19.65 34.45 3.80
CA ALA A 80 18.55 35.11 3.13
C ALA A 80 17.36 35.28 4.09
N GLN A 81 16.34 36.01 3.63
CA GLN A 81 15.05 36.11 4.30
C GLN A 81 13.94 35.65 3.36
N VAL A 82 13.06 34.77 3.83
CA VAL A 82 11.98 34.18 3.03
C VAL A 82 10.67 34.21 3.80
N ASP A 83 9.53 34.25 3.09
CA ASP A 83 8.24 33.99 3.71
C ASP A 83 8.22 32.53 4.23
N PRO A 84 7.89 32.29 5.51
CA PRO A 84 7.86 30.94 6.08
C PRO A 84 6.97 29.97 5.30
N ASP A 85 5.97 30.44 4.56
CA ASP A 85 5.05 29.61 3.78
C ASP A 85 5.70 28.96 2.55
N PHE A 86 6.88 29.41 2.13
CA PHE A 86 7.66 28.78 1.05
C PHE A 86 8.55 27.64 1.53
N LEU A 87 8.68 27.44 2.84
CA LEU A 87 9.54 26.42 3.40
C LEU A 87 8.80 25.10 3.60
N ILE A 88 9.50 24.00 3.35
CA ILE A 88 8.95 22.64 3.37
C ILE A 88 9.57 21.87 4.53
N ARG A 89 8.74 21.39 5.46
CA ARG A 89 9.19 20.49 6.52
C ARG A 89 9.39 19.07 5.97
N LEU A 90 10.51 18.43 6.33
CA LEU A 90 10.69 17.00 6.05
C LEU A 90 9.77 16.19 6.97
N PRO A 91 8.98 15.22 6.46
CA PRO A 91 8.10 14.39 7.27
C PRO A 91 8.82 13.71 8.45
N TYR A 92 10.06 13.25 8.24
CA TYR A 92 10.86 12.64 9.32
C TYR A 92 11.18 13.63 10.44
N ASN A 93 11.53 14.88 10.12
CA ASN A 93 11.84 15.88 11.14
C ASN A 93 10.58 16.36 11.86
N GLU A 94 9.47 16.45 11.15
CA GLU A 94 8.18 16.76 11.75
C GLU A 94 7.80 15.70 12.80
N LEU A 95 8.00 14.41 12.47
CA LEU A 95 7.79 13.31 13.40
C LEU A 95 8.67 13.40 14.65
N ILE A 96 9.93 13.78 14.51
CA ILE A 96 10.91 13.85 15.61
C ILE A 96 10.69 15.08 16.50
N TYR A 97 10.40 16.24 15.88
CA TYR A 97 10.57 17.54 16.54
C TYR A 97 9.29 18.36 16.69
N VAL A 98 8.26 18.09 15.89
CA VAL A 98 7.01 18.86 15.93
C VAL A 98 5.98 18.20 16.84
N ASN A 99 5.96 16.87 16.90
CA ASN A 99 5.01 16.15 17.77
C ASN A 99 5.31 16.25 19.28
N ASN A 100 6.41 16.91 19.68
CA ASN A 100 6.70 17.17 21.08
C ASN A 100 6.26 18.60 21.43
N SER A 101 4.98 18.77 21.78
CA SER A 101 4.34 20.08 21.98
C SER A 101 5.11 20.97 22.94
N SER A 102 5.67 20.40 24.02
CA SER A 102 6.36 21.18 25.07
C SER A 102 7.52 22.04 24.56
N ASN A 103 8.28 21.57 23.56
CA ASN A 103 9.38 22.35 22.96
C ASN A 103 8.85 23.47 22.06
N ILE A 104 7.74 23.24 21.36
CA ILE A 104 7.13 24.24 20.51
C ILE A 104 6.47 25.32 21.37
N ASP A 105 5.72 24.94 22.41
CA ASP A 105 5.05 25.87 23.31
C ASP A 105 6.08 26.82 23.95
N ARG A 106 7.20 26.27 24.43
CA ARG A 106 8.33 27.06 24.92
C ARG A 106 8.91 28.01 23.86
N LEU A 107 9.07 27.54 22.61
CA LEU A 107 9.54 28.39 21.52
C LEU A 107 8.54 29.48 21.13
N VAL A 108 7.23 29.19 21.21
CA VAL A 108 6.15 30.15 20.98
C VAL A 108 6.18 31.23 22.06
N GLU A 109 6.40 30.87 23.31
CA GLU A 109 6.60 31.82 24.42
C GLU A 109 7.87 32.66 24.21
N GLU A 110 9.01 32.02 23.92
CA GLU A 110 10.31 32.70 23.70
C GLU A 110 10.26 33.64 22.49
N LEU A 111 9.63 33.23 21.38
CA LEU A 111 9.42 34.06 20.18
C LEU A 111 8.22 35.01 20.32
N GLY A 112 7.43 34.87 21.39
CA GLY A 112 6.24 35.65 21.71
C GLY A 112 6.53 37.08 22.18
N VAL A 113 7.76 37.36 22.60
CA VAL A 113 8.22 38.69 23.03
C VAL A 113 8.16 39.75 21.91
N GLU A 114 8.21 41.04 22.24
CA GLU A 114 8.08 42.16 21.28
C GLU A 114 9.20 42.21 20.22
N GLN A 115 10.42 41.77 20.57
CA GLN A 115 11.58 41.76 19.66
C GLN A 115 12.29 40.40 19.70
N PRO A 116 11.71 39.36 19.10
CA PRO A 116 12.27 38.02 19.15
C PRO A 116 13.45 37.89 18.20
N GLU A 117 14.58 37.38 18.68
CA GLU A 117 15.72 37.00 17.84
C GLU A 117 15.51 35.59 17.31
N LEU A 118 15.05 35.47 16.06
CA LEU A 118 14.92 34.18 15.39
C LEU A 118 16.25 33.79 14.75
N LEU A 119 16.91 32.78 15.30
CA LEU A 119 18.10 32.21 14.68
C LEU A 119 17.77 31.68 13.26
N PRO A 120 18.69 31.83 12.27
CA PRO A 120 18.44 31.34 10.91
C PRO A 120 18.11 29.84 10.86
N LEU A 121 17.13 29.46 10.03
CA LEU A 121 16.85 28.05 9.72
C LEU A 121 17.82 27.56 8.64
N THR A 122 18.33 26.34 8.73
CA THR A 122 19.12 25.77 7.62
C THR A 122 18.18 25.12 6.62
N VAL A 123 18.21 25.57 5.36
CA VAL A 123 17.36 25.05 4.28
C VAL A 123 18.22 24.62 3.09
N ASP A 124 17.73 23.67 2.30
CA ASP A 124 18.37 23.34 1.03
C ASP A 124 17.95 24.27 -0.11
N GLN A 125 18.55 24.10 -1.29
CA GLN A 125 18.24 24.90 -2.49
C GLN A 125 16.78 24.80 -2.99
N TRP A 126 16.00 23.84 -2.46
CA TRP A 126 14.59 23.63 -2.78
C TRP A 126 13.64 24.10 -1.66
N GLY A 127 14.17 24.79 -0.64
CA GLY A 127 13.39 25.27 0.51
C GLY A 127 13.01 24.21 1.52
N ILE A 128 13.64 23.04 1.48
CA ILE A 128 13.40 21.99 2.45
C ILE A 128 14.21 22.28 3.73
N ILE A 129 13.53 22.29 4.87
CA ILE A 129 14.13 22.60 6.17
C ILE A 129 14.97 21.43 6.66
N ILE A 130 16.29 21.65 6.67
CA ILE A 130 17.29 20.72 7.21
C ILE A 130 17.41 20.89 8.72
N ASP A 131 17.43 22.13 9.22
CA ASP A 131 17.42 22.40 10.66
C ASP A 131 16.50 23.57 11.01
N GLY A 132 15.84 23.46 12.17
CA GLY A 132 14.93 24.48 12.69
C GLY A 132 13.43 24.20 12.48
N ASN A 133 13.03 22.94 12.29
CA ASN A 133 11.62 22.57 12.14
C ASN A 133 10.71 23.03 13.29
N SER A 134 11.15 22.92 14.56
CA SER A 134 10.38 23.43 15.70
C SER A 134 10.27 24.95 15.72
N ARG A 135 11.32 25.67 15.29
CA ARG A 135 11.31 27.13 15.16
C ARG A 135 10.32 27.57 14.08
N HIS A 136 10.34 26.89 12.92
CA HIS A 136 9.37 27.12 11.85
C HIS A 136 7.93 26.84 12.31
N ALA A 137 7.68 25.73 13.02
CA ALA A 137 6.37 25.42 13.58
C ALA A 137 5.88 26.48 14.60
N ALA A 138 6.77 26.96 15.47
CA ALA A 138 6.45 28.04 16.41
C ALA A 138 6.11 29.36 15.67
N VAL A 139 6.84 29.67 14.60
CA VAL A 139 6.54 30.81 13.71
C VAL A 139 5.17 30.67 13.05
N GLU A 140 4.80 29.49 12.55
CA GLU A 140 3.47 29.24 11.98
C GLU A 140 2.36 29.49 13.00
N ILE A 141 2.52 28.98 14.23
CA ILE A 141 1.55 29.19 15.32
C ILE A 141 1.40 30.69 15.63
N LEU A 142 2.52 31.41 15.81
CA LEU A 142 2.49 32.84 16.10
C LEU A 142 1.88 33.66 14.95
N ASN A 143 2.15 33.29 13.69
CA ASN A 143 1.55 33.92 12.53
C ASN A 143 0.04 33.65 12.45
N SER A 144 -0.42 32.45 12.84
CA SER A 144 -1.85 32.09 12.86
C SER A 144 -2.64 32.77 13.97
N GLN A 145 -1.99 33.17 15.06
CA GLN A 145 -2.61 33.86 16.21
C GLN A 145 -2.77 35.37 16.00
N SER A 146 -2.08 35.96 15.01
CA SER A 146 -2.12 37.40 14.77
C SER A 146 -3.24 37.77 13.79
N GLU A 147 -4.25 38.51 14.26
CA GLU A 147 -5.42 38.91 13.45
C GLU A 147 -5.11 39.98 12.39
N GLN A 148 -4.04 40.77 12.57
CA GLN A 148 -3.80 41.97 11.75
C GLN A 148 -2.65 41.78 10.75
N GLU A 149 -1.48 41.31 11.20
CA GLU A 149 -0.31 41.08 10.34
C GLU A 149 0.50 39.88 10.84
N LYS A 150 1.04 39.05 9.92
CA LYS A 150 1.94 37.95 10.28
C LYS A 150 3.08 38.50 11.15
N LYS A 151 3.25 38.00 12.38
CA LYS A 151 4.33 38.43 13.30
C LYS A 151 5.71 38.26 12.67
N PHE A 152 5.88 37.20 11.88
CA PHE A 152 7.07 36.92 11.10
C PHE A 152 6.69 36.81 9.62
N PRO A 153 6.60 37.93 8.90
CA PRO A 153 6.30 37.92 7.46
C PRO A 153 7.50 37.40 6.66
N ARG A 154 8.70 37.52 7.23
CA ARG A 154 9.93 36.93 6.71
C ARG A 154 10.76 36.36 7.85
N ILE A 155 11.39 35.23 7.61
CA ILE A 155 12.28 34.57 8.56
C ILE A 155 13.69 34.42 7.98
N PRO A 156 14.75 34.57 8.81
CA PRO A 156 16.11 34.35 8.35
C PRO A 156 16.35 32.87 8.08
N ILE A 157 17.03 32.59 6.98
CA ILE A 157 17.45 31.25 6.56
C ILE A 157 18.92 31.25 6.15
N GLU A 158 19.58 30.11 6.33
CA GLU A 158 20.90 29.77 5.79
C GLU A 158 20.68 28.71 4.70
N ILE A 159 20.83 29.12 3.44
CA ILE A 159 20.71 28.26 2.27
C ILE A 159 22.01 27.49 2.09
N ARG A 160 21.91 26.16 2.03
CA ARG A 160 23.03 25.26 1.73
C ARG A 160 22.69 24.39 0.55
N ARG A 161 23.64 24.18 -0.35
CA ARG A 161 23.50 23.24 -1.45
C ARG A 161 23.94 21.86 -1.02
N PHE A 162 23.18 20.87 -1.48
CA PHE A 162 23.53 19.46 -1.39
C PHE A 162 23.55 18.87 -2.80
N GLU A 163 24.59 18.10 -3.11
CA GLU A 163 24.75 17.45 -4.42
C GLU A 163 23.65 16.41 -4.65
N ASP A 164 23.29 15.69 -3.60
CA ASP A 164 22.25 14.68 -3.64
C ASP A 164 21.46 14.55 -2.33
N GLU A 165 20.40 13.73 -2.38
CA GLU A 165 19.57 13.44 -1.22
C GLU A 165 20.36 12.80 -0.08
N LEU A 166 21.39 12.02 -0.38
CA LEU A 166 22.17 11.31 0.62
C LEU A 166 23.01 12.28 1.47
N GLU A 167 23.67 13.23 0.83
CA GLU A 167 24.42 14.30 1.50
C GLU A 167 23.49 15.14 2.38
N ARG A 168 22.32 15.49 1.87
CA ARG A 168 21.28 16.20 2.63
C ARG A 168 20.87 15.44 3.90
N LEU A 169 20.60 14.14 3.78
CA LEU A 169 20.23 13.29 4.92
C LEU A 169 21.38 13.13 5.93
N GLN A 170 22.64 13.14 5.47
CA GLN A 170 23.82 13.12 6.33
C GLN A 170 23.99 14.43 7.11
N ALA A 171 23.82 15.58 6.45
CA ALA A 171 23.86 16.89 7.09
C ALA A 171 22.78 17.02 8.16
N LEU A 172 21.57 16.55 7.86
CA LEU A 172 20.47 16.45 8.81
C LEU A 172 20.86 15.63 10.05
N LYS A 173 21.38 14.42 9.83
CA LYS A 173 21.81 13.53 10.92
C LYS A 173 22.91 14.15 11.78
N LEU A 174 23.87 14.83 11.17
CA LEU A 174 24.98 15.48 11.88
C LEU A 174 24.47 16.59 12.80
N ARG A 175 23.59 17.47 12.32
CA ARG A 175 22.98 18.54 13.12
C ARG A 175 22.20 17.97 14.30
N ASN A 176 21.47 16.89 14.07
CA ASN A 176 20.69 16.24 15.11
C ASN A 176 21.56 15.53 16.15
N SER A 177 22.75 15.03 15.78
CA SER A 177 23.61 14.19 16.64
C SER A 177 23.97 14.81 18.01
N TYR A 178 24.03 16.14 18.11
CA TYR A 178 24.43 16.86 19.32
C TYR A 178 23.29 17.10 20.33
N ARG A 179 22.05 16.75 19.99
CA ARG A 179 20.88 17.01 20.84
C ARG A 179 20.63 15.84 21.80
N ALA A 180 20.21 16.15 23.03
CA ALA A 180 19.58 15.17 23.89
C ALA A 180 18.28 14.69 23.24
N LYS A 181 18.06 13.38 23.22
CA LYS A 181 16.95 12.75 22.48
C LYS A 181 16.21 11.77 23.35
N SER A 182 14.90 11.74 23.17
CA SER A 182 14.07 10.66 23.68
C SER A 182 14.36 9.34 22.93
N ARG A 183 13.92 8.20 23.48
CA ARG A 183 14.10 6.90 22.83
C ARG A 183 13.36 6.83 21.50
N ILE A 184 12.16 7.40 21.39
CA ILE A 184 11.41 7.52 20.14
C ILE A 184 12.21 8.31 19.11
N GLN A 185 12.77 9.45 19.50
CA GLN A 185 13.59 10.28 18.60
C GLN A 185 14.82 9.50 18.12
N LEU A 186 15.50 8.76 19.01
CA LEU A 186 16.61 7.88 18.64
C LEU A 186 16.19 6.77 17.67
N LEU A 187 14.99 6.20 17.83
CA LEU A 187 14.47 5.18 16.91
C LEU A 187 14.14 5.75 15.54
N ILE A 188 13.53 6.93 15.44
CA ILE A 188 13.24 7.58 14.16
C ILE A 188 14.55 7.95 13.45
N GLU A 189 15.54 8.49 14.17
CA GLU A 189 16.87 8.74 13.61
C GLU A 189 17.58 7.45 13.17
N ALA A 190 17.36 6.35 13.89
CA ALA A 190 17.88 5.05 13.50
C ALA A 190 17.23 4.56 12.19
N GLN A 191 15.91 4.76 11.99
CA GLN A 191 15.24 4.47 10.71
C GLN A 191 15.87 5.25 9.56
N LEU A 192 16.08 6.55 9.76
CA LEU A 192 16.74 7.41 8.78
C LEU A 192 18.18 6.95 8.50
N ALA A 193 18.93 6.60 9.55
CA ALA A 193 20.29 6.08 9.41
C ALA A 193 20.34 4.76 8.63
N VAL A 194 19.33 3.91 8.75
CA VAL A 194 19.22 2.66 7.97
C VAL A 194 18.99 2.95 6.49
N GLN A 195 18.16 3.95 6.16
CA GLN A 195 17.96 4.40 4.78
C GLN A 195 19.24 4.96 4.16
N ILE A 196 19.94 5.84 4.89
CA ILE A 196 21.25 6.40 4.49
C ILE A 196 22.25 5.26 4.24
N GLU A 197 22.36 4.30 5.16
CA GLU A 197 23.30 3.18 5.03
C GLU A 197 22.93 2.24 3.87
N ALA A 198 21.64 2.04 3.59
CA ALA A 198 21.18 1.27 2.43
C ALA A 198 21.54 1.95 1.10
N GLN A 199 21.39 3.28 1.00
CA GLN A 199 21.82 4.04 -0.17
C GLN A 199 23.34 4.01 -0.35
N LEU A 200 24.11 4.18 0.74
CA LEU A 200 25.57 4.03 0.73
C LEU A 200 25.99 2.63 0.29
N ALA A 201 25.33 1.58 0.79
CA ALA A 201 25.59 0.21 0.38
C ALA A 201 25.34 0.02 -1.12
N LYS A 202 24.26 0.59 -1.67
CA LYS A 202 23.99 0.57 -3.12
C LYS A 202 25.09 1.26 -3.92
N LYS A 203 25.54 2.45 -3.50
CA LYS A 203 26.68 3.16 -4.14
C LYS A 203 27.97 2.33 -4.11
N ARG A 204 28.27 1.67 -2.98
CA ARG A 204 29.43 0.76 -2.86
C ARG A 204 29.32 -0.43 -3.82
N MET A 205 28.13 -1.03 -3.95
CA MET A 205 27.91 -2.13 -4.91
C MET A 205 28.10 -1.68 -6.36
N GLN A 206 27.60 -0.48 -6.71
CA GLN A 206 27.80 0.11 -8.04
C GLN A 206 29.27 0.39 -8.33
N ALA A 207 30.04 0.77 -7.32
CA ALA A 207 31.50 0.93 -7.41
C ALA A 207 32.28 -0.41 -7.39
N GLY A 208 31.60 -1.56 -7.47
CA GLY A 208 32.23 -2.88 -7.52
C GLY A 208 32.72 -3.42 -6.16
N VAL A 209 32.38 -2.76 -5.05
CA VAL A 209 32.76 -3.22 -3.71
C VAL A 209 31.88 -4.42 -3.32
N LYS A 210 32.52 -5.58 -3.09
CA LYS A 210 31.83 -6.77 -2.58
C LYS A 210 31.36 -6.53 -1.14
N LEU A 211 30.05 -6.47 -0.94
CA LEU A 211 29.44 -6.41 0.38
C LEU A 211 29.32 -7.81 0.98
N ASP A 212 29.53 -7.93 2.29
CA ASP A 212 29.19 -9.14 3.03
C ASP A 212 27.67 -9.34 3.01
N LYS A 213 27.22 -10.39 2.32
CA LYS A 213 25.80 -10.75 2.18
C LYS A 213 25.11 -10.97 3.54
N ARG A 214 25.87 -11.24 4.60
CA ARG A 214 25.32 -11.47 5.95
C ARG A 214 25.02 -10.18 6.70
N ARG A 215 25.66 -9.07 6.36
CA ARG A 215 25.56 -7.81 7.12
C ARG A 215 24.50 -6.92 6.50
N ARG A 216 23.33 -6.83 7.14
CA ARG A 216 22.25 -5.94 6.69
C ARG A 216 22.55 -4.51 7.14
N SER A 217 22.04 -3.50 6.43
CA SER A 217 22.22 -2.08 6.80
C SER A 217 21.79 -1.79 8.25
N ILE A 218 20.72 -2.46 8.70
CA ILE A 218 20.26 -2.36 10.09
C ILE A 218 21.29 -2.85 11.12
N ASP A 219 22.10 -3.86 10.79
CA ASP A 219 23.12 -4.37 11.70
C ASP A 219 24.29 -3.36 11.82
N THR A 220 24.65 -2.70 10.72
CA THR A 220 25.65 -1.63 10.73
C THR A 220 25.19 -0.42 11.56
N VAL A 221 23.93 -0.02 11.41
CA VAL A 221 23.34 1.08 12.19
C VAL A 221 23.20 0.70 13.66
N ALA A 222 22.72 -0.52 13.95
CA ALA A 222 22.62 -1.07 15.30
C ALA A 222 23.96 -1.01 16.05
N ASN A 223 25.03 -1.48 15.40
CA ASN A 223 26.38 -1.43 15.95
C ASN A 223 26.86 0.02 16.21
N ARG A 224 26.56 0.95 15.29
CA ARG A 224 26.95 2.37 15.44
C ARG A 224 26.24 3.03 16.64
N LEU A 225 25.01 2.63 16.91
CA LEU A 225 24.18 3.16 18.00
C LEU A 225 24.38 2.40 19.33
N GLY A 226 25.20 1.35 19.37
CA GLY A 226 25.38 0.53 20.57
C GLY A 226 24.12 -0.23 21.00
N VAL A 227 23.21 -0.51 20.07
CA VAL A 227 21.95 -1.22 20.34
C VAL A 227 21.89 -2.52 19.56
N GLY A 228 21.20 -3.53 20.09
CA GLY A 228 21.00 -4.79 19.37
C GLY A 228 20.08 -4.61 18.15
N ALA A 229 20.43 -5.22 17.01
CA ALA A 229 19.63 -5.12 15.78
C ALA A 229 18.19 -5.64 15.95
N LYS A 230 17.98 -6.65 16.80
CA LYS A 230 16.64 -7.14 17.17
C LYS A 230 15.83 -6.09 17.94
N SER A 231 16.48 -5.31 18.81
CA SER A 231 15.84 -4.22 19.55
C SER A 231 15.41 -3.10 18.62
N LEU A 232 16.27 -2.71 17.66
CA LEU A 232 15.90 -1.73 16.63
C LEU A 232 14.73 -2.20 15.78
N ARG A 233 14.74 -3.45 15.29
CA ARG A 233 13.61 -4.01 14.54
C ARG A 233 12.30 -3.94 15.33
N SER A 234 12.36 -4.30 16.63
CA SER A 234 11.19 -4.23 17.50
C SER A 234 10.71 -2.79 17.69
N GLY A 235 11.64 -1.85 17.86
CA GLY A 235 11.31 -0.43 17.99
C GLY A 235 10.73 0.16 16.72
N PHE A 236 11.21 -0.26 15.54
CA PHE A 236 10.64 0.17 14.26
C PHE A 236 9.22 -0.35 14.07
N GLY A 237 8.96 -1.61 14.39
CA GLY A 237 7.60 -2.17 14.35
C GLY A 237 6.66 -1.43 15.32
N ALA A 238 7.12 -1.17 16.55
CA ALA A 238 6.33 -0.42 17.52
C ALA A 238 6.00 1.01 17.04
N LEU A 239 6.97 1.72 16.45
CA LEU A 239 6.73 3.05 15.87
C LEU A 239 5.71 3.02 14.73
N GLU A 240 5.81 2.04 13.83
CA GLU A 240 4.87 1.87 12.71
C GLU A 240 3.46 1.59 13.23
N ALA A 241 3.32 0.70 14.22
CA ALA A 241 2.03 0.39 14.85
C ALA A 241 1.40 1.62 15.52
N ILE A 242 2.21 2.43 16.25
CA ILE A 242 1.77 3.69 16.85
C ILE A 242 1.28 4.67 15.77
N GLN A 243 2.01 4.81 14.66
CA GLN A 243 1.62 5.70 13.56
C GLN A 243 0.30 5.29 12.92
N LYS A 244 0.06 3.98 12.71
CA LYS A 244 -1.19 3.44 12.15
C LYS A 244 -2.42 3.78 13.01
N VAL A 245 -2.28 3.78 14.33
CA VAL A 245 -3.40 4.10 15.24
C VAL A 245 -3.51 5.59 15.58
N LYS A 246 -2.51 6.42 15.26
CA LYS A 246 -2.47 7.84 15.66
C LYS A 246 -3.67 8.64 15.19
N GLU A 247 -4.14 8.42 13.96
CA GLU A 247 -5.26 9.18 13.38
C GLU A 247 -6.62 8.72 13.93
N SER A 248 -6.79 7.43 14.22
CA SER A 248 -8.05 6.86 14.68
C SER A 248 -8.20 6.84 16.21
N HIS A 249 -7.10 6.68 16.94
CA HIS A 249 -7.05 6.52 18.40
C HIS A 249 -5.87 7.32 19.00
N PRO A 250 -5.96 8.66 19.03
CA PRO A 250 -4.85 9.52 19.44
C PRO A 250 -4.40 9.30 20.90
N GLU A 251 -5.32 9.02 21.83
CA GLU A 251 -4.96 8.76 23.24
C GLU A 251 -4.21 7.43 23.40
N LEU A 252 -4.66 6.38 22.71
CA LEU A 252 -3.94 5.10 22.65
C LEU A 252 -2.53 5.31 22.08
N ALA A 253 -2.40 6.06 20.99
CA ALA A 253 -1.10 6.35 20.39
C ALA A 253 -0.16 7.10 21.36
N ARG A 254 -0.68 8.04 22.16
CA ARG A 254 0.10 8.73 23.21
C ARG A 254 0.54 7.78 24.32
N LYS A 255 -0.36 6.97 24.87
CA LYS A 255 -0.04 5.97 25.91
C LYS A 255 0.98 4.95 25.40
N TRP A 256 0.84 4.51 24.16
CA TRP A 256 1.74 3.54 23.54
C TRP A 256 3.12 4.15 23.23
N ALA A 257 3.18 5.42 22.81
CA ALA A 257 4.43 6.16 22.69
C ALA A 257 5.15 6.29 24.05
N ARG A 258 4.41 6.62 25.11
CA ARG A 258 4.96 6.65 26.47
C ARG A 258 5.50 5.27 26.90
N LEU A 259 4.78 4.19 26.61
CA LEU A 259 5.26 2.83 26.85
C LEU A 259 6.57 2.54 26.11
N LEU A 260 6.72 3.03 24.86
CA LEU A 260 7.95 2.85 24.10
C LEU A 260 9.15 3.61 24.69
N GLU A 261 8.91 4.76 25.35
CA GLU A 261 9.93 5.49 26.10
C GLU A 261 10.34 4.77 27.38
N ASP A 262 9.35 4.34 28.18
CA ASP A 262 9.56 3.80 29.52
C ASP A 262 10.00 2.31 29.51
N ALA A 263 9.55 1.54 28.52
CA ALA A 263 9.70 0.09 28.43
C ALA A 263 10.71 -0.36 27.36
N SER A 264 10.94 -1.68 27.27
CA SER A 264 11.72 -2.24 26.16
C SER A 264 10.96 -2.10 24.83
N SER A 265 11.68 -1.92 23.72
CA SER A 265 11.06 -1.88 22.38
C SER A 265 10.26 -3.13 22.04
N LYS A 266 10.63 -4.28 22.62
CA LYS A 266 9.86 -5.52 22.48
C LYS A 266 8.52 -5.44 23.23
N THR A 267 8.53 -4.94 24.47
CA THR A 267 7.30 -4.75 25.25
C THR A 267 6.32 -3.85 24.51
N ALA A 268 6.80 -2.76 23.94
CA ALA A 268 5.97 -1.87 23.13
C ALA A 268 5.45 -2.57 21.86
N LEU A 269 6.27 -3.35 21.14
CA LEU A 269 5.83 -4.08 19.96
C LEU A 269 4.79 -5.17 20.30
N ASP A 270 4.96 -5.87 21.41
CA ASP A 270 4.07 -6.97 21.81
C ASP A 270 2.60 -6.49 22.02
N ILE A 271 2.35 -5.18 22.23
CA ILE A 271 1.01 -4.58 22.27
C ILE A 271 0.27 -4.72 20.93
N GLU A 272 0.98 -4.80 19.81
CA GLU A 272 0.37 -4.99 18.49
C GLU A 272 -0.44 -6.30 18.41
N GLY A 273 -0.05 -7.33 19.17
CA GLY A 273 -0.76 -8.61 19.26
C GLY A 273 -2.02 -8.60 20.13
N VAL A 274 -2.30 -7.50 20.85
CA VAL A 274 -3.52 -7.34 21.66
C VAL A 274 -4.65 -6.78 20.78
N PRO A 275 -5.92 -7.25 20.92
CA PRO A 275 -7.06 -6.66 20.22
C PRO A 275 -7.15 -5.15 20.43
N LEU A 276 -7.52 -4.41 19.38
CA LEU A 276 -7.40 -2.96 19.34
C LEU A 276 -8.14 -2.28 20.52
N GLU A 277 -9.34 -2.77 20.82
CA GLU A 277 -10.21 -2.34 21.92
C GLU A 277 -9.62 -2.55 23.32
N ASP A 278 -8.61 -3.43 23.44
CA ASP A 278 -8.01 -3.83 24.71
C ASP A 278 -6.62 -3.24 24.92
N ARG A 279 -5.97 -2.75 23.86
CA ARG A 279 -4.60 -2.22 23.91
C ARG A 279 -4.43 -1.16 24.97
N GLU A 280 -5.36 -0.21 25.07
CA GLU A 280 -5.27 0.88 26.04
C GLU A 280 -5.30 0.37 27.48
N ALA A 281 -6.28 -0.47 27.80
CA ALA A 281 -6.42 -1.05 29.14
C ALA A 281 -5.24 -1.98 29.50
N VAL A 282 -4.69 -2.70 28.52
CA VAL A 282 -3.47 -3.50 28.72
C VAL A 282 -2.26 -2.61 29.01
N ILE A 283 -2.09 -1.49 28.31
CA ILE A 283 -1.02 -0.53 28.61
C ILE A 283 -1.18 -0.01 30.04
N ASP A 284 -2.39 0.38 30.45
CA ASP A 284 -2.65 0.87 31.81
C ASP A 284 -2.28 -0.17 32.88
N LYS A 285 -2.56 -1.46 32.65
CA LYS A 285 -2.17 -2.57 33.56
C LYS A 285 -0.66 -2.80 33.67
N LEU A 286 0.13 -2.32 32.70
CA LEU A 286 1.60 -2.39 32.75
C LEU A 286 2.21 -1.34 33.67
N TYR A 287 1.47 -0.28 34.00
CA TYR A 287 1.87 0.73 34.97
C TYR A 287 1.27 0.42 36.35
N ASP A 288 1.96 0.82 37.41
CA ASP A 288 1.41 0.86 38.76
C ASP A 288 0.67 2.19 39.03
N GLU A 289 0.14 2.34 40.24
CA GLU A 289 -0.61 3.53 40.67
C GLU A 289 0.26 4.80 40.67
N ASP A 290 1.58 4.65 40.79
CA ASP A 290 2.56 5.76 40.74
C ASP A 290 2.95 6.13 39.29
N GLY A 291 2.42 5.42 38.29
CA GLY A 291 2.76 5.64 36.88
C GLY A 291 4.14 5.13 36.50
N VAL A 292 4.68 4.16 37.26
CA VAL A 292 5.94 3.48 36.99
C VAL A 292 5.68 2.11 36.34
N ILE A 293 6.51 1.72 35.38
CA ILE A 293 6.33 0.44 34.70
C ILE A 293 6.61 -0.75 35.62
N ARG A 294 5.67 -1.70 35.68
CA ARG A 294 5.74 -2.91 36.51
C ARG A 294 6.77 -3.89 35.92
N LYS A 295 7.98 -3.91 36.49
CA LYS A 295 9.16 -4.69 36.01
C LYS A 295 8.96 -6.22 35.80
N LYS A 296 7.85 -6.81 36.24
CA LYS A 296 7.59 -8.28 36.17
C LYS A 296 6.29 -8.65 35.45
N VAL A 297 5.62 -7.69 34.81
CA VAL A 297 4.36 -7.94 34.10
C VAL A 297 4.64 -7.89 32.60
N SER A 298 4.44 -9.02 31.93
CA SER A 298 4.47 -9.06 30.46
C SER A 298 3.15 -8.56 29.88
N VAL A 299 3.17 -8.13 28.62
CA VAL A 299 1.96 -7.75 27.86
C VAL A 299 0.92 -8.87 27.91
N GLU A 300 1.33 -10.11 27.64
CA GLU A 300 0.46 -11.29 27.70
C GLU A 300 -0.19 -11.45 29.09
N ARG A 301 0.59 -11.30 30.16
CA ARG A 301 0.06 -11.41 31.52
C ARG A 301 -0.94 -10.28 31.83
N ALA A 302 -0.63 -9.05 31.44
CA ALA A 302 -1.55 -7.92 31.60
C ALA A 302 -2.86 -8.14 30.84
N TYR A 303 -2.79 -8.71 29.64
CA TYR A 303 -3.95 -9.06 28.84
C TYR A 303 -4.79 -10.18 29.47
N GLN A 304 -4.17 -11.24 29.99
CA GLN A 304 -4.89 -12.29 30.72
C GLN A 304 -5.54 -11.78 32.02
N GLU A 305 -4.87 -10.85 32.73
CA GLU A 305 -5.43 -10.18 33.91
C GLU A 305 -6.68 -9.35 33.53
N LEU A 306 -6.64 -8.60 32.43
CA LEU A 306 -7.78 -7.85 31.90
C LEU A 306 -8.94 -8.76 31.49
N LYS A 307 -8.66 -9.85 30.78
CA LYS A 307 -9.67 -10.82 30.33
C LYS A 307 -10.35 -11.50 31.52
N ALA A 308 -9.59 -11.87 32.55
CA ALA A 308 -10.12 -12.44 33.79
C ALA A 308 -11.00 -11.45 34.56
N GLU A 309 -10.67 -10.16 34.56
CA GLU A 309 -11.47 -9.11 35.17
C GLU A 309 -12.84 -8.95 34.49
N ARG A 310 -12.85 -8.85 33.15
CA ARG A 310 -14.11 -8.80 32.37
C ARG A 310 -15.00 -10.02 32.59
N LEU A 311 -14.41 -11.21 32.67
CA LEU A 311 -15.17 -12.43 32.94
C LEU A 311 -15.85 -12.37 34.32
N ARG A 312 -15.16 -11.87 35.36
CA ARG A 312 -15.73 -11.68 36.70
C ARG A 312 -16.83 -10.63 36.71
N GLU A 313 -16.74 -9.58 35.91
CA GLU A 313 -17.78 -8.57 35.77
C GLU A 313 -19.04 -9.13 35.11
N LEU A 314 -18.87 -9.92 34.04
CA LEU A 314 -19.98 -10.63 33.38
C LEU A 314 -20.66 -11.62 34.33
N GLU A 315 -19.91 -12.36 35.14
CA GLU A 315 -20.47 -13.24 36.17
C GLU A 315 -21.25 -12.46 37.25
N LYS A 316 -20.74 -11.31 37.69
CA LYS A 316 -21.44 -10.43 38.63
C LYS A 316 -22.72 -9.86 38.01
N ALA A 317 -22.70 -9.48 36.74
CA ALA A 317 -23.89 -9.00 36.02
C ALA A 317 -24.95 -10.10 35.92
N LYS A 318 -24.56 -11.31 35.49
CA LYS A 318 -25.46 -12.49 35.44
C LYS A 318 -26.09 -12.82 36.80
N LYS A 319 -25.34 -12.68 37.90
CA LYS A 319 -25.88 -12.87 39.25
C LYS A 319 -26.91 -11.80 39.64
N LYS A 320 -26.68 -10.53 39.29
CA LYS A 320 -27.64 -9.44 39.54
C LYS A 320 -28.96 -9.65 38.78
N ASP A 321 -28.91 -10.13 37.55
CA ASP A 321 -30.11 -10.39 36.75
C ASP A 321 -30.94 -11.55 37.29
N LYS A 322 -30.29 -12.62 37.77
CA LYS A 322 -30.99 -13.74 38.42
C LYS A 322 -31.73 -13.31 39.69
N THR A 323 -31.11 -12.47 40.52
CA THR A 323 -31.75 -11.94 41.74
C THR A 323 -32.91 -10.99 41.43
N LYS A 324 -32.84 -10.25 40.32
CA LYS A 324 -33.92 -9.36 39.89
C LYS A 324 -35.10 -10.14 39.28
N LYS A 325 -34.85 -11.26 38.60
CA LYS A 325 -35.90 -12.11 38.01
C LYS A 325 -36.60 -13.01 39.02
N SER A 326 -35.97 -13.34 40.16
CA SER A 326 -36.63 -14.10 41.24
C SER A 326 -37.55 -13.26 42.13
N SER A 327 -37.39 -11.93 42.16
CA SER A 327 -38.25 -11.03 42.96
C SER A 327 -39.53 -10.57 42.26
N THR A 328 -39.74 -10.91 40.97
CA THR A 328 -40.93 -10.50 40.19
C THR A 328 -41.98 -11.60 40.00
N LYS A 329 -41.96 -12.66 40.82
CA LYS A 329 -42.97 -13.74 40.78
C LYS A 329 -43.82 -13.76 42.06
N SER A 330 -44.49 -12.63 42.34
CA SER A 330 -45.50 -12.51 43.41
C SER A 330 -46.38 -11.26 43.20
N SER A 331 -47.15 -11.23 42.12
CA SER A 331 -48.39 -10.43 42.07
C SER A 331 -49.32 -10.99 41.00
N THR A 332 -50.35 -11.69 41.47
CA THR A 332 -51.55 -12.10 40.75
C THR A 332 -52.29 -10.87 40.20
N PRO A 333 -52.90 -10.98 39.01
CA PRO A 333 -54.22 -10.39 38.83
C PRO A 333 -55.20 -11.43 38.27
N SER A 334 -56.26 -11.69 39.03
CA SER A 334 -57.48 -12.31 38.52
C SER A 334 -58.30 -11.24 37.79
N THR A 335 -58.71 -11.49 36.55
CA THR A 335 -60.13 -11.70 36.18
C THR A 335 -60.27 -11.96 34.67
N ALA A 336 -61.23 -12.83 34.37
CA ALA A 336 -61.57 -13.45 33.10
C ALA A 336 -62.05 -12.50 31.98
N SER A 337 -61.82 -12.88 30.72
CA SER A 337 -62.90 -13.30 29.81
C SER A 337 -62.36 -13.84 28.48
N THR A 338 -63.16 -14.77 27.97
CA THR A 338 -63.13 -15.63 26.77
C THR A 338 -63.04 -14.85 25.44
N ASP A 339 -62.27 -15.32 24.44
CA ASP A 339 -62.84 -15.95 23.23
C ASP A 339 -61.78 -16.35 22.17
N ASN A 340 -62.16 -17.39 21.44
CA ASN A 340 -61.50 -18.19 20.40
C ASN A 340 -60.54 -17.50 19.40
N SER A 341 -59.40 -18.15 19.14
CA SER A 341 -59.00 -18.54 17.78
C SER A 341 -57.91 -19.61 17.84
N GLU A 342 -58.30 -20.85 17.58
CA GLU A 342 -57.45 -21.96 17.17
C GLU A 342 -56.69 -21.56 15.89
N VAL A 343 -55.40 -21.29 16.01
CA VAL A 343 -54.47 -21.22 14.88
C VAL A 343 -53.35 -22.20 15.18
N THR A 344 -53.24 -23.19 14.31
CA THR A 344 -52.24 -24.26 14.29
C THR A 344 -50.81 -23.71 14.43
N GLU A 345 -50.21 -23.95 15.59
CA GLU A 345 -48.86 -23.48 15.99
C GLU A 345 -47.81 -24.60 15.93
N GLU A 346 -48.13 -25.75 15.31
CA GLU A 346 -47.24 -26.93 15.28
C GLU A 346 -46.28 -27.01 14.08
N ASN A 347 -46.30 -26.05 13.14
CA ASN A 347 -45.39 -26.05 11.98
C ASN A 347 -44.25 -25.02 12.04
N ASN A 348 -44.14 -24.22 13.10
CA ASN A 348 -43.08 -23.20 13.22
C ASN A 348 -41.85 -23.67 14.02
N SER A 349 -41.92 -24.76 14.79
CA SER A 349 -40.76 -25.23 15.58
C SER A 349 -39.74 -25.99 14.73
N GLU A 350 -40.18 -26.69 13.69
CA GLU A 350 -39.30 -27.51 12.84
C GLU A 350 -38.46 -26.64 11.88
N VAL A 351 -39.03 -25.53 11.38
CA VAL A 351 -38.31 -24.55 10.55
C VAL A 351 -37.27 -23.76 11.36
N THR A 352 -37.51 -23.53 12.64
CA THR A 352 -36.54 -22.86 13.52
C THR A 352 -35.35 -23.75 13.89
N GLU A 353 -35.54 -25.07 14.05
CA GLU A 353 -34.44 -25.98 14.36
C GLU A 353 -33.47 -26.17 13.17
N GLU A 354 -33.96 -26.26 11.92
CA GLU A 354 -33.10 -26.32 10.73
C GLU A 354 -32.28 -25.04 10.52
N LEU A 355 -32.88 -23.87 10.80
CA LEU A 355 -32.16 -22.59 10.71
C LEU A 355 -31.08 -22.48 11.79
N GLU A 356 -31.36 -22.89 13.03
CA GLU A 356 -30.39 -22.88 14.13
C GLU A 356 -29.23 -23.87 13.89
N GLU A 357 -29.49 -25.05 13.33
CA GLU A 357 -28.45 -26.02 13.00
C GLU A 357 -27.55 -25.51 11.86
N SER A 358 -28.12 -24.82 10.87
CA SER A 358 -27.35 -24.21 9.78
C SER A 358 -26.43 -23.09 10.27
N GLU A 359 -26.90 -22.23 11.18
CA GLU A 359 -26.10 -21.16 11.78
C GLU A 359 -24.97 -21.71 12.67
N LEU A 360 -25.23 -22.78 13.42
CA LEU A 360 -24.22 -23.43 14.25
C LEU A 360 -23.11 -24.09 13.44
N VAL A 361 -23.46 -24.78 12.35
CA VAL A 361 -22.49 -25.35 11.40
C VAL A 361 -21.67 -24.22 10.77
N HIS A 362 -22.33 -23.12 10.42
CA HIS A 362 -21.68 -21.96 9.82
C HIS A 362 -20.67 -21.29 10.76
N LEU A 363 -21.05 -21.04 12.02
CA LEU A 363 -20.15 -20.47 13.04
C LEU A 363 -18.97 -21.40 13.36
N ALA A 364 -19.17 -22.72 13.33
CA ALA A 364 -18.10 -23.69 13.52
C ALA A 364 -17.07 -23.63 12.37
N GLN A 365 -17.52 -23.49 11.12
CA GLN A 365 -16.67 -23.35 9.95
C GLN A 365 -15.79 -22.09 10.01
N ILE A 366 -16.39 -20.94 10.33
CA ILE A 366 -15.69 -19.67 10.50
C ILE A 366 -14.62 -19.78 11.60
N LYS A 367 -14.97 -20.40 12.73
CA LYS A 367 -14.03 -20.62 13.84
C LYS A 367 -12.85 -21.49 13.40
N THR A 368 -13.11 -22.59 12.68
CA THR A 368 -12.05 -23.47 12.16
C THR A 368 -11.13 -22.73 11.19
N GLN A 369 -11.65 -21.89 10.29
CA GLN A 369 -10.81 -21.11 9.36
C GLN A 369 -9.89 -20.11 10.11
N ARG A 370 -10.38 -19.44 11.16
CA ARG A 370 -9.55 -18.56 12.01
C ARG A 370 -8.44 -19.32 12.71
N GLU A 371 -8.76 -20.48 13.28
CA GLU A 371 -7.77 -21.32 14.00
C GLU A 371 -6.68 -21.86 13.07
N LEU A 372 -7.00 -22.07 11.79
CA LEU A 372 -6.05 -22.53 10.77
C LEU A 372 -5.18 -21.39 10.19
N GLY A 373 -5.44 -20.13 10.58
CA GLY A 373 -4.57 -19.00 10.27
C GLY A 373 -4.69 -18.48 8.83
N ASP A 374 -5.86 -18.63 8.22
CA ASP A 374 -6.09 -18.14 6.87
C ASP A 374 -6.02 -16.62 6.79
N LYS A 375 -5.48 -16.10 5.69
CA LYS A 375 -5.41 -14.66 5.50
C LYS A 375 -6.71 -14.16 4.88
N ALA A 376 -7.15 -12.99 5.31
CA ALA A 376 -8.28 -12.28 4.70
C ALA A 376 -8.16 -12.17 3.16
N SER A 377 -6.94 -12.02 2.63
CA SER A 377 -6.67 -11.96 1.19
C SER A 377 -6.92 -13.25 0.40
N ASP A 378 -7.08 -14.38 1.07
CA ASP A 378 -7.24 -15.69 0.42
C ASP A 378 -8.72 -16.13 0.42
N ASN A 379 -9.60 -15.37 1.08
CA ASN A 379 -11.03 -15.63 1.23
C ASN A 379 -11.89 -14.85 0.23
N TRP A 380 -11.47 -14.79 -1.03
CA TRP A 380 -12.25 -14.22 -2.13
C TRP A 380 -12.79 -15.34 -3.01
N TYR A 381 -14.10 -15.52 -3.07
CA TYR A 381 -14.72 -16.62 -3.80
C TYR A 381 -15.14 -16.21 -5.21
N THR A 382 -14.96 -17.15 -6.15
CA THR A 382 -15.22 -16.91 -7.56
C THR A 382 -16.72 -16.74 -7.82
N PRO A 383 -17.16 -15.66 -8.51
CA PRO A 383 -18.56 -15.48 -8.86
C PRO A 383 -19.09 -16.58 -9.77
N LYS A 384 -20.39 -16.89 -9.66
CA LYS A 384 -21.03 -17.98 -10.41
C LYS A 384 -20.90 -17.80 -11.92
N GLU A 385 -20.94 -16.56 -12.39
CA GLU A 385 -20.79 -16.21 -13.81
C GLU A 385 -19.42 -16.63 -14.32
N VAL A 386 -18.35 -16.37 -13.55
CA VAL A 386 -16.99 -16.78 -13.89
C VAL A 386 -16.84 -18.30 -13.83
N VAL A 387 -17.42 -18.94 -12.81
CA VAL A 387 -17.42 -20.42 -12.70
C VAL A 387 -18.11 -21.07 -13.91
N ASN A 388 -19.20 -20.49 -14.43
CA ASN A 388 -19.86 -21.01 -15.62
C ASN A 388 -18.95 -20.94 -16.86
N LEU A 389 -18.19 -19.86 -17.05
CA LEU A 389 -17.21 -19.75 -18.15
C LEU A 389 -16.12 -20.82 -18.04
N VAL A 390 -15.65 -21.08 -16.82
CA VAL A 390 -14.67 -22.14 -16.55
C VAL A 390 -15.24 -23.51 -16.91
N ILE A 391 -16.48 -23.80 -16.51
CA ILE A 391 -17.18 -25.06 -16.84
C ILE A 391 -17.38 -25.18 -18.34
N GLU A 392 -17.71 -24.11 -19.05
CA GLU A 392 -17.86 -24.13 -20.50
C GLU A 392 -16.55 -24.54 -21.17
N VAL A 393 -15.42 -23.97 -20.74
CA VAL A 393 -14.10 -24.34 -21.28
C VAL A 393 -13.67 -25.76 -20.90
N LEU A 394 -13.82 -26.14 -19.63
CA LEU A 394 -13.35 -27.44 -19.12
C LEU A 394 -14.32 -28.59 -19.45
N GLY A 395 -15.60 -28.30 -19.64
CA GLY A 395 -16.70 -29.25 -19.77
C GLY A 395 -17.25 -29.67 -18.39
N GLU A 396 -16.36 -30.17 -17.54
CA GLU A 396 -16.64 -30.47 -16.13
C GLU A 396 -15.40 -30.15 -15.28
N ILE A 397 -15.61 -29.89 -13.99
CA ILE A 397 -14.52 -29.68 -13.03
C ILE A 397 -14.36 -30.95 -12.21
N ASP A 398 -13.26 -31.67 -12.38
CA ASP A 398 -12.95 -32.84 -11.59
C ASP A 398 -12.48 -32.45 -10.18
N LEU A 399 -11.72 -31.35 -10.07
CA LEU A 399 -11.18 -30.86 -8.81
C LEU A 399 -11.21 -29.33 -8.69
N ASP A 400 -11.77 -28.85 -7.59
CA ASP A 400 -11.54 -27.49 -7.07
C ASP A 400 -10.46 -27.53 -5.97
N VAL A 401 -9.31 -26.91 -6.25
CA VAL A 401 -8.08 -27.05 -5.44
C VAL A 401 -8.14 -26.23 -4.15
N PHE A 402 -8.82 -25.08 -4.16
CA PHE A 402 -8.88 -24.17 -3.03
C PHE A 402 -10.34 -23.84 -2.74
N ALA A 403 -11.12 -24.91 -2.55
CA ALA A 403 -12.54 -24.83 -2.33
C ALA A 403 -12.85 -24.16 -1.00
N ASP A 404 -13.91 -23.37 -1.00
CA ASP A 404 -14.51 -22.91 0.24
C ASP A 404 -15.17 -24.07 1.00
N LEU A 405 -15.44 -23.88 2.29
CA LEU A 405 -16.08 -24.94 3.10
C LEU A 405 -17.49 -25.29 2.62
N GLY A 406 -18.17 -24.34 1.97
CA GLY A 406 -19.47 -24.54 1.32
C GLY A 406 -19.40 -25.26 -0.02
N LYS A 407 -18.20 -25.49 -0.57
CA LYS A 407 -17.97 -26.20 -1.85
C LYS A 407 -18.87 -25.67 -2.97
N ARG A 408 -18.91 -24.34 -3.13
CA ARG A 408 -19.83 -23.63 -4.04
C ARG A 408 -19.60 -23.96 -5.50
N ILE A 409 -18.38 -24.35 -5.86
CA ILE A 409 -18.01 -24.73 -7.23
C ILE A 409 -18.47 -26.17 -7.47
N PRO A 410 -19.20 -26.48 -8.56
CA PRO A 410 -19.69 -27.82 -8.84
C PRO A 410 -18.58 -28.72 -9.40
N ALA A 411 -17.62 -29.07 -8.54
CA ALA A 411 -16.54 -30.00 -8.82
C ALA A 411 -16.84 -31.40 -8.26
N LYS A 412 -16.26 -32.45 -8.85
CA LYS A 412 -16.39 -33.82 -8.31
C LYS A 412 -15.65 -33.99 -6.98
N LYS A 413 -14.54 -33.27 -6.82
CA LYS A 413 -13.71 -33.26 -5.61
C LYS A 413 -13.35 -31.83 -5.23
N HIS A 414 -13.16 -31.61 -3.93
CA HIS A 414 -12.79 -30.32 -3.35
C HIS A 414 -11.67 -30.53 -2.35
N TYR A 415 -10.63 -29.70 -2.42
CA TYR A 415 -9.72 -29.52 -1.31
C TYR A 415 -10.05 -28.21 -0.61
N THR A 416 -10.46 -28.31 0.64
CA THR A 416 -10.70 -27.16 1.51
C THR A 416 -9.44 -26.84 2.31
N ILE A 417 -9.47 -25.76 3.09
CA ILE A 417 -8.39 -25.42 4.03
C ILE A 417 -8.06 -26.58 5.00
N VAL A 418 -9.04 -27.45 5.31
CA VAL A 418 -8.85 -28.59 6.21
C VAL A 418 -8.07 -29.72 5.55
N ASP A 419 -8.20 -29.86 4.23
CA ASP A 419 -7.55 -30.93 3.47
C ASP A 419 -6.08 -30.65 3.18
N ASP A 420 -5.71 -29.36 3.11
CA ASP A 420 -4.42 -28.84 2.64
C ASP A 420 -4.02 -29.40 1.27
N ALA A 421 -4.33 -28.65 0.21
CA ALA A 421 -4.05 -29.03 -1.18
C ALA A 421 -2.57 -29.26 -1.50
N PHE A 422 -1.64 -28.87 -0.62
CA PHE A 422 -0.20 -29.07 -0.79
C PHE A 422 0.33 -30.37 -0.18
N LEU A 423 -0.49 -31.13 0.54
CA LEU A 423 -0.07 -32.42 1.06
C LEU A 423 0.21 -33.40 -0.09
N LYS A 424 1.31 -34.15 0.00
CA LYS A 424 1.74 -35.09 -1.06
C LYS A 424 0.70 -36.14 -1.47
N LYS A 425 -0.27 -36.45 -0.60
CA LYS A 425 -1.37 -37.38 -0.86
C LYS A 425 -2.51 -36.77 -1.70
N ASN A 426 -2.51 -35.45 -1.85
CA ASN A 426 -3.58 -34.68 -2.48
C ASN A 426 -3.15 -34.30 -3.91
N HIS A 427 -3.28 -35.22 -4.85
CA HIS A 427 -2.97 -34.97 -6.26
C HIS A 427 -4.03 -34.08 -6.93
N TRP A 428 -3.60 -33.30 -7.93
CA TRP A 428 -4.48 -32.42 -8.69
C TRP A 428 -4.88 -33.10 -10.01
N GLU A 429 -5.80 -34.06 -9.89
CA GLU A 429 -6.16 -34.99 -10.97
C GLU A 429 -7.30 -34.48 -11.87
N GLY A 430 -7.19 -34.70 -13.18
CA GLY A 430 -8.25 -34.46 -14.16
C GLY A 430 -8.33 -33.01 -14.66
N SER A 431 -9.55 -32.50 -14.76
CA SER A 431 -9.89 -31.13 -15.16
C SER A 431 -9.97 -30.24 -13.92
N VAL A 432 -8.95 -29.39 -13.72
CA VAL A 432 -8.72 -28.68 -12.47
C VAL A 432 -9.14 -27.22 -12.58
N PHE A 433 -9.87 -26.71 -11.60
CA PHE A 433 -10.04 -25.28 -11.39
C PHE A 433 -9.38 -24.86 -10.07
N ALA A 434 -8.71 -23.71 -10.09
CA ALA A 434 -8.12 -23.14 -8.89
C ALA A 434 -8.23 -21.61 -8.92
N ASN A 435 -9.02 -21.07 -7.99
CA ASN A 435 -8.89 -19.66 -7.59
C ASN A 435 -7.74 -19.58 -6.58
N ILE A 436 -6.53 -19.27 -7.06
CA ILE A 436 -5.32 -19.51 -6.27
C ILE A 436 -5.26 -18.61 -5.04
N LEU A 437 -4.60 -19.10 -3.99
CA LEU A 437 -4.35 -18.31 -2.77
C LEU A 437 -3.48 -17.09 -3.12
N TYR A 438 -4.08 -15.90 -3.08
CA TYR A 438 -3.43 -14.65 -3.48
C TYR A 438 -2.17 -14.34 -2.66
N SER A 439 -2.12 -14.82 -1.41
CA SER A 439 -0.97 -14.63 -0.54
C SER A 439 0.23 -15.53 -0.88
N ASP A 440 0.07 -16.58 -1.69
CA ASP A 440 1.14 -17.51 -2.09
C ASP A 440 0.99 -18.07 -3.51
N GLN A 441 0.75 -17.16 -4.48
CA GLN A 441 0.50 -17.53 -5.87
C GLN A 441 1.68 -18.27 -6.53
N THR A 442 2.91 -17.94 -6.14
CA THR A 442 4.11 -18.60 -6.66
C THR A 442 4.15 -20.08 -6.27
N LYS A 443 3.86 -20.40 -5.00
CA LYS A 443 3.83 -21.80 -4.54
C LYS A 443 2.69 -22.58 -5.21
N CYS A 444 1.51 -21.95 -5.36
CA CYS A 444 0.36 -22.56 -6.05
C CYS A 444 0.71 -22.96 -7.49
N LEU A 445 1.32 -22.05 -8.26
CA LEU A 445 1.70 -22.33 -9.65
C LEU A 445 2.86 -23.33 -9.75
N GLN A 446 3.79 -23.35 -8.79
CA GLN A 446 4.82 -24.39 -8.73
C GLN A 446 4.22 -25.77 -8.46
N GLU A 447 3.18 -25.84 -7.66
CA GLU A 447 2.43 -27.08 -7.39
C GLU A 447 1.65 -27.53 -8.64
N ALA A 448 0.92 -26.62 -9.27
CA ALA A 448 0.30 -26.87 -10.59
C ALA A 448 1.32 -27.43 -11.60
N SER A 449 2.51 -26.82 -11.67
CA SER A 449 3.59 -27.27 -12.55
C SER A 449 4.02 -28.71 -12.26
N ARG A 450 4.07 -29.10 -10.98
CA ARG A 450 4.43 -30.47 -10.56
C ARG A 450 3.36 -31.47 -10.96
N GLU A 451 2.09 -31.15 -10.71
CA GLU A 451 0.97 -32.05 -11.01
C GLU A 451 0.74 -32.19 -12.53
N ILE A 452 0.95 -31.12 -13.30
CA ILE A 452 1.00 -31.17 -14.78
C ILE A 452 2.16 -32.05 -15.26
N THR A 453 3.38 -31.83 -14.73
CA THR A 453 4.56 -32.63 -15.13
C THR A 453 4.39 -34.11 -14.79
N SER A 454 3.65 -34.42 -13.72
CA SER A 454 3.35 -35.78 -13.28
C SER A 454 2.23 -36.45 -14.09
N GLY A 455 1.54 -35.69 -14.95
CA GLY A 455 0.41 -36.18 -15.75
C GLY A 455 -0.88 -36.37 -14.97
N HIS A 456 -0.98 -35.84 -13.74
CA HIS A 456 -2.21 -35.89 -12.95
C HIS A 456 -3.23 -34.88 -13.48
N THR A 457 -2.79 -33.64 -13.71
CA THR A 457 -3.64 -32.60 -14.29
C THR A 457 -3.70 -32.79 -15.80
N LYS A 458 -4.89 -33.11 -16.32
CA LYS A 458 -5.12 -33.26 -17.76
C LYS A 458 -5.36 -31.91 -18.44
N THR A 459 -6.12 -31.05 -17.78
CA THR A 459 -6.37 -29.66 -18.18
C THR A 459 -6.64 -28.86 -16.91
N GLY A 460 -6.35 -27.57 -16.90
CA GLY A 460 -6.74 -26.74 -15.77
C GLY A 460 -6.76 -25.25 -16.05
N ILE A 461 -7.61 -24.55 -15.32
CA ILE A 461 -7.70 -23.09 -15.32
C ILE A 461 -7.34 -22.57 -13.94
N TYR A 462 -6.37 -21.65 -13.90
CA TYR A 462 -5.89 -20.99 -12.68
C TYR A 462 -6.24 -19.51 -12.73
N LEU A 463 -7.06 -19.04 -11.79
CA LEU A 463 -7.41 -17.64 -11.63
C LEU A 463 -6.45 -16.97 -10.65
N CYS A 464 -5.63 -16.05 -11.15
CA CYS A 464 -4.52 -15.42 -10.43
C CYS A 464 -4.67 -13.89 -10.42
N GLU A 465 -3.81 -13.22 -9.66
CA GLU A 465 -3.52 -11.80 -9.85
C GLU A 465 -2.59 -11.61 -11.05
N SER A 466 -2.78 -10.54 -11.83
CA SER A 466 -1.96 -10.23 -13.00
C SER A 466 -0.47 -10.09 -12.70
N GLY A 467 -0.09 -9.84 -11.45
CA GLY A 467 1.30 -9.79 -10.97
C GLY A 467 2.10 -11.06 -11.26
N VAL A 468 1.44 -12.22 -11.41
CA VAL A 468 2.12 -13.48 -11.78
C VAL A 468 2.75 -13.42 -13.17
N LEU A 469 2.25 -12.54 -14.05
CA LEU A 469 2.82 -12.33 -15.38
C LEU A 469 4.15 -11.56 -15.34
N PHE A 470 4.52 -10.95 -14.20
CA PHE A 470 5.75 -10.16 -14.06
C PHE A 470 6.74 -10.77 -13.07
N ASN A 471 6.36 -11.87 -12.41
CA ASN A 471 7.23 -12.58 -11.50
C ASN A 471 7.95 -13.71 -12.26
N LYS A 472 9.28 -13.64 -12.31
CA LYS A 472 10.12 -14.59 -13.03
C LYS A 472 9.80 -16.06 -12.70
N ARG A 473 9.55 -16.39 -11.44
CA ARG A 473 9.30 -17.80 -11.03
C ARG A 473 7.98 -18.34 -11.56
N THR A 474 6.97 -17.48 -11.70
CA THR A 474 5.67 -17.87 -12.25
C THR A 474 5.68 -17.82 -13.77
N GLN A 475 6.41 -16.89 -14.39
CA GLN A 475 6.69 -16.88 -15.83
C GLN A 475 7.34 -18.20 -16.28
N ASP A 476 8.38 -18.67 -15.57
CA ASP A 476 9.04 -19.94 -15.88
C ASP A 476 8.05 -21.13 -15.92
N VAL A 477 7.02 -21.11 -15.06
CA VAL A 477 5.97 -22.14 -15.03
C VAL A 477 5.01 -22.02 -16.22
N ILE A 478 4.57 -20.80 -16.51
CA ILE A 478 3.64 -20.48 -17.60
C ILE A 478 4.27 -20.89 -18.94
N GLU A 479 5.52 -20.52 -19.18
CA GLU A 479 6.28 -20.84 -20.38
C GLU A 479 6.54 -22.34 -20.50
N LYS A 480 7.00 -22.99 -19.41
CA LYS A 480 7.32 -24.42 -19.40
C LYS A 480 6.14 -25.30 -19.86
N HIS A 481 4.91 -24.89 -19.53
CA HIS A 481 3.69 -25.64 -19.82
C HIS A 481 2.84 -25.02 -20.93
N GLU A 482 3.40 -24.06 -21.68
CA GLU A 482 2.75 -23.39 -22.81
C GLU A 482 1.32 -22.95 -22.50
N MET A 483 1.13 -22.38 -21.30
CA MET A 483 -0.20 -22.00 -20.83
C MET A 483 -0.75 -20.82 -21.64
N SER A 484 -2.03 -20.87 -21.99
CA SER A 484 -2.72 -19.74 -22.59
C SER A 484 -3.15 -18.75 -21.52
N ILE A 485 -3.12 -17.45 -21.83
CA ILE A 485 -3.37 -16.37 -20.88
C ILE A 485 -4.63 -15.63 -21.32
N CYS A 486 -5.54 -15.33 -20.38
CA CYS A 486 -6.56 -14.30 -20.57
C CYS A 486 -6.37 -13.20 -19.53
N ILE A 487 -6.08 -11.98 -20.00
CA ILE A 487 -6.04 -10.78 -19.17
C ILE A 487 -7.44 -10.21 -19.10
N TRP A 488 -8.09 -10.38 -17.95
CA TRP A 488 -9.47 -9.98 -17.75
C TRP A 488 -9.64 -8.46 -17.88
N ARG A 489 -10.64 -8.01 -18.63
CA ARG A 489 -10.96 -6.59 -18.78
C ARG A 489 -11.81 -6.13 -17.60
N GLY A 490 -11.34 -5.09 -16.92
CA GLY A 490 -12.00 -4.58 -15.73
C GLY A 490 -11.71 -5.45 -14.52
N ARG A 491 -12.63 -5.46 -13.54
CA ARG A 491 -12.44 -6.15 -12.26
C ARG A 491 -13.50 -7.22 -12.10
N ILE A 492 -13.08 -8.36 -11.53
CA ILE A 492 -14.01 -9.40 -11.08
C ILE A 492 -14.55 -8.97 -9.71
N GLU A 493 -15.86 -8.95 -9.58
CA GLU A 493 -16.54 -8.71 -8.30
C GLU A 493 -16.61 -10.01 -7.51
N PHE A 494 -15.50 -10.38 -6.86
CA PHE A 494 -15.44 -11.57 -6.03
C PHE A 494 -16.48 -11.56 -4.92
N VAL A 495 -17.03 -12.74 -4.61
CA VAL A 495 -17.92 -12.92 -3.48
C VAL A 495 -17.06 -12.94 -2.22
N PRO A 496 -17.24 -12.00 -1.27
CA PRO A 496 -16.46 -11.98 -0.04
C PRO A 496 -16.76 -13.26 0.75
N GLY A 497 -15.72 -13.87 1.32
CA GLY A 497 -15.91 -15.00 2.19
C GLY A 497 -16.53 -14.64 3.53
N ASP A 498 -17.08 -15.65 4.19
CA ASP A 498 -17.90 -15.45 5.39
C ASP A 498 -17.09 -14.84 6.55
N LEU A 499 -15.80 -15.18 6.62
CA LEU A 499 -14.83 -14.52 7.50
C LEU A 499 -14.70 -13.00 7.26
N LEU A 500 -14.67 -12.58 6.00
CA LEU A 500 -14.55 -11.16 5.63
C LEU A 500 -15.82 -10.39 6.02
N LEU A 501 -16.99 -11.02 5.85
CA LEU A 501 -18.27 -10.45 6.23
C LEU A 501 -18.41 -10.31 7.75
N GLU A 502 -17.87 -11.23 8.56
CA GLU A 502 -17.84 -11.06 10.02
C GLU A 502 -16.86 -9.96 10.47
N GLU A 503 -15.64 -9.95 9.93
CA GLU A 503 -14.63 -8.95 10.32
C GLU A 503 -15.05 -7.53 9.94
N ASN A 504 -15.79 -7.40 8.85
CA ASN A 504 -16.34 -6.12 8.43
C ASN A 504 -17.64 -6.33 7.62
N PRO A 505 -18.82 -6.24 8.26
CA PRO A 505 -20.11 -6.48 7.61
C PRO A 505 -20.48 -5.43 6.56
N ASN A 506 -19.74 -4.31 6.55
CA ASN A 506 -19.84 -3.27 5.52
C ASN A 506 -18.82 -3.46 4.39
N VAL A 507 -18.11 -4.60 4.34
CA VAL A 507 -17.40 -5.02 3.12
C VAL A 507 -18.47 -5.31 2.09
N VAL A 508 -18.88 -4.24 1.40
CA VAL A 508 -19.32 -4.36 0.02
C VAL A 508 -18.22 -5.15 -0.68
N ALA A 509 -18.57 -6.07 -1.58
CA ALA A 509 -17.65 -6.65 -2.56
C ALA A 509 -17.05 -5.51 -3.39
N SER A 510 -16.25 -4.65 -2.79
CA SER A 510 -15.63 -3.51 -3.41
C SER A 510 -14.64 -4.18 -4.33
N SER A 511 -14.91 -4.08 -5.64
CA SER A 511 -14.10 -4.64 -6.72
C SER A 511 -12.67 -4.80 -6.24
N SER A 512 -12.19 -6.04 -6.05
CA SER A 512 -10.84 -6.26 -5.56
C SER A 512 -9.92 -5.36 -6.37
N ARG A 513 -9.00 -4.61 -5.76
CA ARG A 513 -8.05 -3.75 -6.51
C ARG A 513 -7.10 -4.55 -7.43
N ILE A 514 -7.31 -5.86 -7.48
CA ILE A 514 -6.51 -6.88 -8.11
C ILE A 514 -6.98 -7.02 -9.55
N ASN A 515 -6.09 -6.75 -10.49
CA ASN A 515 -6.32 -7.13 -11.88
C ASN A 515 -6.19 -8.66 -11.97
N SER A 516 -7.18 -9.31 -12.56
CA SER A 516 -7.23 -10.78 -12.63
C SER A 516 -6.66 -11.29 -13.96
N VAL A 517 -6.02 -12.45 -13.90
CA VAL A 517 -5.57 -13.19 -15.08
C VAL A 517 -5.99 -14.65 -14.95
N PHE A 518 -6.43 -15.24 -16.06
CA PHE A 518 -6.68 -16.67 -16.15
C PHE A 518 -5.56 -17.32 -16.94
N LEU A 519 -5.03 -18.43 -16.40
CA LEU A 519 -4.02 -19.26 -17.05
C LEU A 519 -4.66 -20.62 -17.37
N LEU A 520 -4.65 -21.02 -18.63
CA LEU A 520 -5.13 -22.31 -19.09
C LEU A 520 -3.97 -23.23 -19.43
N TYR A 521 -3.97 -24.43 -18.83
CA TYR A 521 -3.25 -25.59 -19.33
C TYR A 521 -4.20 -26.56 -20.02
N GLY A 522 -3.90 -26.96 -21.25
CA GLY A 522 -4.74 -27.90 -22.01
C GLY A 522 -4.22 -28.11 -23.43
N ASP A 523 -4.86 -29.03 -24.14
CA ASP A 523 -4.59 -29.27 -25.56
C ASP A 523 -5.06 -28.11 -26.46
N GLU A 524 -4.70 -28.14 -27.74
CA GLU A 524 -5.05 -27.11 -28.72
C GLU A 524 -6.57 -26.90 -28.87
N GLN A 525 -7.37 -27.95 -28.66
CA GLN A 525 -8.83 -27.82 -28.71
C GLN A 525 -9.33 -27.00 -27.50
N LYS A 526 -8.81 -27.28 -26.30
CA LYS A 526 -9.12 -26.50 -25.09
C LYS A 526 -8.64 -25.06 -25.20
N LYS A 527 -7.45 -24.83 -25.76
CA LYS A 527 -6.92 -23.47 -25.98
C LYS A 527 -7.83 -22.64 -26.88
N ARG A 528 -8.26 -23.20 -28.03
CA ARG A 528 -9.22 -22.52 -28.92
C ARG A 528 -10.54 -22.23 -28.24
N HIS A 529 -11.09 -23.21 -27.52
CA HIS A 529 -12.35 -23.02 -26.83
C HIS A 529 -12.24 -21.96 -25.71
N PHE A 530 -11.12 -21.93 -25.00
CA PHE A 530 -10.82 -20.86 -24.05
C PHE A 530 -10.78 -19.49 -24.70
N GLU A 531 -10.14 -19.34 -25.87
CA GLU A 531 -10.19 -18.08 -26.63
C GLU A 531 -11.60 -17.69 -27.04
N GLU A 532 -12.38 -18.62 -27.59
CA GLU A 532 -13.77 -18.39 -28.00
C GLU A 532 -14.61 -17.83 -26.83
N ILE A 533 -14.48 -18.41 -25.64
CA ILE A 533 -15.26 -18.03 -24.45
C ILE A 533 -14.70 -16.77 -23.78
N PHE A 534 -13.38 -16.70 -23.54
CA PHE A 534 -12.78 -15.64 -22.72
C PHE A 534 -12.43 -14.35 -23.50
N SER A 535 -12.33 -14.38 -24.84
CA SER A 535 -12.02 -13.18 -25.64
C SER A 535 -13.08 -12.08 -25.54
N VAL A 536 -14.31 -12.44 -25.16
CA VAL A 536 -15.39 -11.50 -24.87
C VAL A 536 -15.08 -10.67 -23.61
N TYR A 537 -14.37 -11.25 -22.65
CA TYR A 537 -14.10 -10.67 -21.34
C TYR A 537 -12.69 -10.11 -21.19
N GLY A 538 -11.75 -10.44 -22.09
CA GLY A 538 -10.35 -10.07 -21.93
C GLY A 538 -9.51 -10.33 -23.17
N GLY A 539 -8.24 -9.91 -23.12
CA GLY A 539 -7.26 -10.24 -24.16
C GLY A 539 -6.73 -11.65 -23.96
N VAL A 540 -6.93 -12.53 -24.94
CA VAL A 540 -6.46 -13.94 -24.89
C VAL A 540 -5.21 -14.13 -25.74
N TYR A 541 -4.23 -14.88 -25.21
CA TYR A 541 -2.95 -15.16 -25.84
C TYR A 541 -2.61 -16.66 -25.70
N HIS A 542 -2.43 -17.36 -26.83
CA HIS A 542 -2.10 -18.79 -26.84
C HIS A 542 -0.66 -19.08 -26.46
N ASP A 543 0.26 -18.22 -26.89
CA ASP A 543 1.68 -18.31 -26.61
C ASP A 543 2.06 -17.25 -25.57
N ALA A 544 2.08 -17.67 -24.31
CA ALA A 544 2.54 -16.84 -23.22
C ALA A 544 3.96 -16.32 -23.42
N SER A 545 4.84 -17.10 -24.06
CA SER A 545 6.22 -16.69 -24.33
C SER A 545 6.24 -15.45 -25.22
N TYR A 546 5.38 -15.41 -26.26
CA TYR A 546 5.25 -14.22 -27.09
C TYR A 546 4.78 -13.00 -26.29
N PHE A 547 3.77 -13.16 -25.44
CA PHE A 547 3.26 -12.08 -24.60
C PHE A 547 4.29 -11.59 -23.57
N LEU A 548 4.92 -12.52 -22.84
CA LEU A 548 5.89 -12.24 -21.79
C LEU A 548 7.17 -11.59 -22.35
N ASN A 549 7.57 -11.96 -23.56
CA ASN A 549 8.69 -11.33 -24.26
C ASN A 549 8.39 -9.89 -24.71
N GLN A 550 7.14 -9.55 -25.01
CA GLN A 550 6.75 -8.17 -25.34
C GLN A 550 6.67 -7.26 -24.11
N TYR A 551 6.38 -7.82 -22.93
CA TYR A 551 6.30 -7.09 -21.66
C TYR A 551 7.60 -7.07 -20.85
N VAL A 552 8.73 -7.49 -21.45
CA VAL A 552 10.05 -7.22 -20.88
C VAL A 552 10.12 -5.73 -20.58
N ASN A 553 10.32 -5.41 -19.29
CA ASN A 553 10.47 -4.04 -18.81
C ASN A 553 11.28 -3.25 -19.85
N PRO A 554 10.76 -2.14 -20.39
CA PRO A 554 11.47 -1.36 -21.39
C PRO A 554 12.92 -1.08 -20.98
N ILE A 555 13.19 -0.92 -19.68
CA ILE A 555 14.54 -0.76 -19.12
C ILE A 555 15.42 -2.01 -19.29
N ASP A 556 14.88 -3.22 -19.11
CA ASP A 556 15.63 -4.46 -19.30
C ASP A 556 15.77 -4.82 -20.79
N ALA A 557 14.80 -4.48 -21.63
CA ALA A 557 14.92 -4.52 -23.09
C ALA A 557 16.02 -3.55 -23.55
N ILE A 558 16.03 -2.31 -23.04
CA ILE A 558 17.05 -1.29 -23.27
C ILE A 558 18.45 -1.77 -22.85
N ARG A 559 18.57 -2.42 -21.69
CA ARG A 559 19.84 -2.97 -21.20
C ARG A 559 20.38 -4.12 -22.06
N GLN A 560 19.51 -4.79 -22.82
CA GLN A 560 19.91 -5.83 -23.76
C GLN A 560 20.32 -5.28 -25.13
N ILE A 561 20.02 -4.01 -25.43
CA ILE A 561 20.45 -3.35 -26.66
C ILE A 561 21.97 -3.13 -26.60
N ASN A 562 22.70 -3.99 -27.29
CA ASN A 562 24.15 -3.92 -27.38
C ASN A 562 24.57 -2.92 -28.46
N TRP A 563 24.81 -1.67 -28.03
CA TRP A 563 25.34 -0.63 -28.91
C TRP A 563 26.80 -0.92 -29.26
N LYS A 564 27.09 -1.04 -30.56
CA LYS A 564 28.46 -1.13 -31.08
C LYS A 564 28.66 -0.06 -32.15
N ASN A 565 29.55 0.89 -31.88
CA ASN A 565 29.92 1.97 -32.80
C ASN A 565 28.70 2.78 -33.29
N GLY A 566 27.84 3.20 -32.36
CA GLY A 566 26.61 3.93 -32.68
C GLY A 566 25.56 3.09 -33.41
N LYS A 567 25.67 1.75 -33.43
CA LYS A 567 24.68 0.87 -34.06
C LYS A 567 24.09 -0.09 -33.05
N ALA A 568 22.79 -0.30 -33.15
CA ALA A 568 22.04 -1.26 -32.37
C ALA A 568 21.01 -1.98 -33.25
N VAL A 569 20.66 -3.20 -32.87
CA VAL A 569 19.58 -3.96 -33.51
C VAL A 569 18.61 -4.39 -32.40
N PHE A 570 17.32 -4.08 -32.58
CA PHE A 570 16.26 -4.48 -31.66
C PHE A 570 15.13 -5.12 -32.47
N GLY A 571 14.98 -6.45 -32.35
CA GLY A 571 14.15 -7.21 -33.29
C GLY A 571 14.70 -7.09 -34.72
N ASP A 572 13.85 -6.69 -35.67
CA ASP A 572 14.22 -6.44 -37.07
C ASP A 572 14.64 -4.99 -37.35
N ILE A 573 14.56 -4.11 -36.35
CA ILE A 573 14.80 -2.67 -36.51
C ILE A 573 16.28 -2.38 -36.30
N LYS A 574 16.91 -1.72 -37.28
CA LYS A 574 18.30 -1.25 -37.20
C LYS A 574 18.33 0.19 -36.75
N MET A 575 19.00 0.43 -35.64
CA MET A 575 19.15 1.76 -35.06
C MET A 575 20.58 2.26 -35.29
N THR A 576 20.71 3.50 -35.74
CA THR A 576 22.00 4.17 -35.96
C THR A 576 22.01 5.53 -35.28
N VAL A 577 23.10 5.83 -34.59
CA VAL A 577 23.42 7.13 -34.01
C VAL A 577 24.75 7.57 -34.62
N ARG A 578 24.77 8.73 -35.26
CA ARG A 578 25.96 9.28 -35.93
C ARG A 578 26.06 10.79 -35.69
N GLN A 579 27.28 11.32 -35.69
CA GLN A 579 27.50 12.75 -35.52
C GLN A 579 27.62 13.44 -36.89
N GLU A 580 26.85 14.51 -37.13
CA GLU A 580 26.91 15.39 -38.30
C GLU A 580 26.82 16.85 -37.84
N ASP A 581 27.76 17.70 -38.25
CA ASP A 581 27.77 19.14 -37.99
C ASP A 581 27.46 19.53 -36.53
N ASP A 582 28.18 18.92 -35.59
CA ASP A 582 28.05 19.08 -34.13
C ASP A 582 26.74 18.58 -33.50
N LEU A 583 25.87 17.93 -34.29
CA LEU A 583 24.64 17.29 -33.83
C LEU A 583 24.75 15.76 -33.92
N TRP A 584 24.11 15.06 -32.98
CA TRP A 584 23.94 13.62 -33.02
C TRP A 584 22.61 13.27 -33.67
N ILE A 585 22.66 12.57 -34.79
CA ILE A 585 21.50 12.13 -35.55
C ILE A 585 21.12 10.72 -35.11
N ALA A 586 19.88 10.56 -34.66
CA ALA A 586 19.25 9.27 -34.40
C ALA A 586 18.49 8.78 -35.64
N GLU A 587 18.67 7.52 -36.01
CA GLU A 587 18.01 6.88 -37.14
C GLU A 587 17.45 5.51 -36.76
N ALA A 588 16.30 5.16 -37.34
CA ALA A 588 15.76 3.80 -37.34
C ALA A 588 15.45 3.38 -38.78
N ASP A 589 15.96 2.22 -39.19
CA ASP A 589 15.85 1.66 -40.54
C ASP A 589 16.23 2.66 -41.65
N GLY A 590 17.28 3.45 -41.38
CA GLY A 590 17.81 4.45 -42.31
C GLY A 590 16.95 5.71 -42.45
N LYS A 591 15.92 5.89 -41.61
CA LYS A 591 15.16 7.13 -41.51
C LYS A 591 15.63 7.95 -40.33
N THR A 592 15.99 9.20 -40.58
CA THR A 592 16.28 10.18 -39.54
C THR A 592 15.06 10.41 -38.66
N ILE A 593 15.27 10.23 -37.37
CA ILE A 593 14.28 10.44 -36.33
C ILE A 593 14.39 11.87 -35.81
N ASP A 594 15.59 12.29 -35.40
CA ASP A 594 15.85 13.61 -34.81
C ASP A 594 17.34 13.97 -34.82
N SER A 595 17.64 15.24 -34.54
CA SER A 595 18.97 15.80 -34.33
C SER A 595 19.11 16.31 -32.90
N LEU A 596 20.07 15.79 -32.15
CA LEU A 596 20.19 15.97 -30.70
C LEU A 596 21.58 16.49 -30.33
N VAL A 597 21.69 17.15 -29.17
CA VAL A 597 22.92 17.83 -28.75
C VAL A 597 23.94 16.89 -28.10
N SER A 598 23.57 15.64 -27.81
CA SER A 598 24.47 14.61 -27.28
C SER A 598 24.18 13.19 -27.78
N GLU A 599 25.20 12.33 -27.72
CA GLU A 599 25.10 10.91 -28.11
C GLU A 599 24.10 10.15 -27.23
N ASP A 600 24.12 10.42 -25.92
CA ASP A 600 23.23 9.77 -24.94
C ASP A 600 21.76 10.13 -25.21
N GLU A 601 21.46 11.40 -25.52
CA GLU A 601 20.13 11.82 -25.94
C GLU A 601 19.71 11.12 -27.23
N ALA A 602 20.59 11.02 -28.23
CA ALA A 602 20.31 10.34 -29.49
C ALA A 602 20.02 8.85 -29.31
N GLN A 603 20.76 8.16 -28.45
CA GLN A 603 20.52 6.76 -28.12
C GLN A 603 19.18 6.58 -27.38
N ILE A 604 18.89 7.41 -26.37
CA ILE A 604 17.61 7.37 -25.63
C ILE A 604 16.43 7.65 -26.55
N TYR A 605 16.55 8.63 -27.45
CA TYR A 605 15.49 9.05 -28.34
C TYR A 605 15.19 8.01 -29.43
N ALA A 606 16.24 7.42 -30.02
CA ALA A 606 16.10 6.32 -30.96
C ALA A 606 15.36 5.14 -30.31
N ILE A 607 15.70 4.81 -29.06
CA ILE A 607 15.05 3.75 -28.27
C ILE A 607 13.59 4.10 -28.01
N ALA A 608 13.31 5.31 -27.53
CA ALA A 608 11.96 5.75 -27.17
C ALA A 608 11.01 5.71 -28.38
N ILE A 609 11.49 6.11 -29.57
CA ILE A 609 10.68 6.10 -30.79
C ILE A 609 10.53 4.69 -31.37
N THR A 610 11.55 3.84 -31.28
CA THR A 610 11.43 2.42 -31.66
C THR A 610 10.40 1.71 -30.78
N LEU A 611 10.44 1.95 -29.47
CA LEU A 611 9.42 1.44 -28.54
C LEU A 611 8.05 2.05 -28.81
N LYS A 612 7.95 3.35 -29.12
CA LYS A 612 6.69 4.01 -29.49
C LYS A 612 6.09 3.45 -30.79
N GLY A 613 6.93 3.12 -31.77
CA GLY A 613 6.53 2.48 -33.02
C GLY A 613 6.02 1.05 -32.81
N LEU A 614 6.66 0.29 -31.92
CA LEU A 614 6.20 -1.04 -31.50
C LEU A 614 4.92 -0.99 -30.65
N LEU A 615 4.74 0.08 -29.87
CA LEU A 615 3.55 0.33 -29.05
C LEU A 615 2.38 0.93 -29.84
N HIS A 616 2.59 1.41 -31.07
CA HIS A 616 1.50 1.68 -32.04
C HIS A 616 0.99 0.38 -32.70
N ASN A 617 0.65 -0.57 -31.83
CA ASN A 617 -0.38 -1.58 -32.02
C ASN A 617 -1.76 -0.86 -31.93
N PRO A 618 -2.89 -1.35 -32.48
CA PRO A 618 -4.17 -0.62 -32.56
C PRO A 618 -4.90 -0.47 -31.20
N PHE A 619 -4.17 -0.38 -30.10
CA PHE A 619 -4.65 -0.33 -28.72
C PHE A 619 -4.34 0.99 -28.01
N ALA A 620 -3.91 2.04 -28.74
CA ALA A 620 -3.64 3.35 -28.14
C ALA A 620 -4.91 4.13 -27.70
N ASP A 621 -6.10 3.60 -27.97
CA ASP A 621 -7.39 4.16 -27.50
C ASP A 621 -7.93 3.48 -26.22
N PHE A 622 -7.15 2.62 -25.55
CA PHE A 622 -7.57 1.91 -24.33
C PHE A 622 -7.08 2.55 -23.03
#